data_AF-A0A967EZN8-F1
#
_entry.id   AF-A0A967EZN8-F1
#
_cell.length_a   1.000
_cell.length_b   1.000
_cell.length_c   1.000
_cell.angle_alpha   90.00
_cell.angle_beta   90.00
_cell.angle_gamma   90.00
#
_symmetry.space_group_name_H-M   'P 1'
#
loop_
_entity.id
_entity.type
_entity.pdbx_description
1 polymer ?
#
loop_
_entity_poly.entity_id
_entity_poly.type
_entity_poly.pdbx_seq_one_letter_code
_entity_poly.pdbx_strand_id
1 'polypeptide(L)'
;MQDFRTFRCLAEGLDRLGYEGNTANDVRRALVRAEKIYNEPLGAIRVDLDAFDARWRGKVSALEHGFRSRGGFEKWRSNVRGALKRALGLKALGDAGADDRRLADEWQQLKDYVAERSGNGRVFGPHREITLSILIERARLAGRSPHQLDPTWLREEYDALHNKRRKGFMRAAVFFNELVRHRGAHPNLGNLLPQAPCQLPRSQRGKQYAGAALPESLLADVEAFIEHYLWQGEEPLVRDHLEDAERSVQSASSYRSAISWLVREILEAGLMKPEEITSLSDICRYQLLRQVAGIFRTRALDEVSHLRRDATSLHTYVCRVSYIARHWVRVSAEEVERLKRLRKKKAIKNHRVGKMGEEREAFASALLDNLRIRSAVLGLPETTLREADVLLGHWDDLSLSARMRCLRLAVCACQAAILLRAMALRATNLRSITFRGKETTIVFKGEARKAGKISIPGRQVKNNRELGCPLPPDCEKIVRRFVEVYRPLLVTAHPYGKNASDSDFLFPGTLADRPVDASVFAHCFEIGIRAAGLDMTLHMCRHAIATLILYENPDRLVMVADWLGIDPATVRKHYGFLDSRRAAELGQQHMQKLIREARRRTPVRSRS
;
A
#
# COMPACT_ATOMS: atom_id res chain seq x y z
N MET A 1 -20.10 33.00 -8.49
CA MET A 1 -19.15 31.86 -8.35
C MET A 1 -19.13 30.95 -9.60
N GLN A 2 -19.30 31.50 -10.82
CA GLN A 2 -19.56 30.70 -12.05
C GLN A 2 -18.42 30.69 -13.10
N ASP A 3 -17.27 31.32 -12.85
CA ASP A 3 -16.35 31.68 -13.95
C ASP A 3 -15.27 30.65 -14.30
N PHE A 4 -15.11 29.57 -13.54
CA PHE A 4 -14.03 28.59 -13.74
C PHE A 4 -14.57 27.19 -14.07
N ARG A 5 -15.18 27.03 -15.25
CA ARG A 5 -15.73 25.72 -15.67
C ARG A 5 -14.70 24.79 -16.30
N THR A 6 -13.67 25.35 -16.93
CA THR A 6 -12.66 24.59 -17.70
C THR A 6 -11.24 25.03 -17.34
N PHE A 7 -10.26 24.20 -17.67
CA PHE A 7 -8.84 24.52 -17.46
C PHE A 7 -8.41 25.75 -18.26
N ARG A 8 -9.06 26.02 -19.40
CA ARG A 8 -8.86 27.27 -20.16
C ARG A 8 -9.24 28.49 -19.33
N CYS A 9 -10.48 28.52 -18.82
CA CYS A 9 -10.95 29.61 -17.96
C CYS A 9 -10.06 29.77 -16.72
N LEU A 10 -9.58 28.64 -16.17
CA LEU A 10 -8.68 28.61 -15.03
C LEU A 10 -7.31 29.22 -15.33
N ALA A 11 -6.74 28.94 -16.50
CA ALA A 11 -5.43 29.48 -16.90
C ALA A 11 -5.48 30.98 -17.25
N GLU A 12 -6.61 31.43 -17.79
CA GLU A 12 -6.86 32.84 -18.15
C GLU A 12 -7.19 33.69 -16.93
N GLY A 13 -7.93 33.16 -15.94
CA GLY A 13 -8.33 33.91 -14.75
C GLY A 13 -7.46 33.68 -13.50
N LEU A 14 -6.17 33.37 -13.66
CA LEU A 14 -5.27 33.14 -12.51
C LEU A 14 -5.11 34.37 -11.60
N ASP A 15 -5.16 35.58 -12.16
CA ASP A 15 -5.02 36.82 -11.40
C ASP A 15 -6.21 37.01 -10.45
N ARG A 16 -7.43 36.65 -10.91
CA ARG A 16 -8.64 36.56 -10.08
C ARG A 16 -8.56 35.49 -8.98
N LEU A 17 -7.57 34.58 -9.08
CA LEU A 17 -7.28 33.57 -8.07
C LEU A 17 -6.10 33.95 -7.14
N GLY A 18 -5.69 35.22 -7.13
CA GLY A 18 -4.61 35.72 -6.28
C GLY A 18 -3.28 35.04 -6.56
N TYR A 19 -3.01 34.73 -7.83
CA TYR A 19 -1.69 34.31 -8.29
C TYR A 19 -0.99 35.49 -8.95
N GLU A 20 0.22 35.80 -8.51
CA GLU A 20 1.01 36.91 -9.03
C GLU A 20 2.42 36.46 -9.44
N GLY A 21 3.04 37.28 -10.30
CA GLY A 21 4.44 37.15 -10.74
C GLY A 21 4.83 35.76 -11.23
N ASN A 22 5.99 35.27 -10.76
CA ASN A 22 6.54 33.97 -11.15
C ASN A 22 5.63 32.79 -10.79
N THR A 23 4.81 32.93 -9.74
CA THR A 23 3.90 31.87 -9.30
C THR A 23 2.73 31.72 -10.27
N ALA A 24 2.15 32.84 -10.75
CA ALA A 24 1.14 32.82 -11.80
C ALA A 24 1.65 32.14 -13.07
N ASN A 25 2.89 32.46 -13.48
CA ASN A 25 3.53 31.83 -14.65
C ASN A 25 3.78 30.34 -14.46
N ASP A 26 4.22 29.90 -13.28
CA ASP A 26 4.40 28.48 -12.96
C ASP A 26 3.09 27.69 -12.98
N VAL A 27 2.00 28.29 -12.48
CA VAL A 27 0.68 27.66 -12.48
C VAL A 27 0.08 27.65 -13.89
N ARG A 28 0.20 28.74 -14.64
CA ARG A 28 -0.25 28.83 -16.05
C ARG A 28 0.43 27.77 -16.90
N ARG A 29 1.77 27.65 -16.81
CA ARG A 29 2.53 26.61 -17.52
C ARG A 29 2.10 25.21 -17.12
N ALA A 30 1.77 25.00 -15.84
CA ALA A 30 1.27 23.71 -15.37
C ALA A 30 -0.10 23.37 -15.95
N LEU A 31 -1.02 24.34 -16.01
CA LEU A 31 -2.35 24.18 -16.60
C LEU A 31 -2.28 23.93 -18.11
N VAL A 32 -1.48 24.71 -18.85
CA VAL A 32 -1.29 24.51 -20.30
C VAL A 32 -0.71 23.14 -20.61
N ARG A 33 0.23 22.66 -19.77
CA ARG A 33 0.78 21.31 -19.94
C ARG A 33 -0.28 20.20 -19.75
N ALA A 34 -1.41 20.47 -19.09
CA ALA A 34 -2.48 19.49 -18.94
C ALA A 34 -3.06 19.03 -20.28
N GLU A 35 -3.06 19.87 -21.32
CA GLU A 35 -3.55 19.49 -22.66
C GLU A 35 -2.81 18.28 -23.23
N LYS A 36 -1.48 18.25 -23.09
CA LYS A 36 -0.65 17.12 -23.51
C LYS A 36 -0.82 15.88 -22.62
N ILE A 37 -1.08 16.08 -21.33
CA ILE A 37 -1.20 14.99 -20.34
C ILE A 37 -2.56 14.31 -20.44
N TYR A 38 -3.62 15.09 -20.68
CA TYR A 38 -4.98 14.59 -20.86
C TYR A 38 -5.26 14.17 -22.30
N ASN A 39 -4.41 14.59 -23.25
CA ASN A 39 -4.63 14.45 -24.68
C ASN A 39 -5.96 15.08 -25.14
N GLU A 40 -6.29 16.22 -24.54
CA GLU A 40 -7.55 16.95 -24.75
C GLU A 40 -7.28 18.46 -24.69
N PRO A 41 -7.96 19.28 -25.51
CA PRO A 41 -7.80 20.73 -25.46
C PRO A 41 -8.25 21.29 -24.09
N LEU A 42 -7.62 22.35 -23.59
CA LEU A 42 -7.91 22.93 -22.26
C LEU A 42 -9.37 23.32 -22.03
N GLY A 43 -10.11 23.60 -23.11
CA GLY A 43 -11.55 23.91 -23.06
C GLY A 43 -12.44 22.69 -22.79
N ALA A 44 -11.96 21.47 -23.05
CA ALA A 44 -12.68 20.22 -22.78
C ALA A 44 -12.44 19.71 -21.35
N ILE A 45 -11.29 20.04 -20.76
CA ILE A 45 -10.92 19.59 -19.41
C ILE A 45 -11.70 20.41 -18.37
N ARG A 46 -12.65 19.75 -17.68
CA ARG A 46 -13.48 20.38 -16.64
C ARG A 46 -12.70 20.65 -15.35
N VAL A 47 -13.07 21.72 -14.66
CA VAL A 47 -12.60 22.00 -13.29
C VAL A 47 -13.33 21.06 -12.32
N ASP A 48 -12.72 19.89 -12.11
CA ASP A 48 -13.24 18.85 -11.22
C ASP A 48 -12.10 18.30 -10.35
N LEU A 49 -12.15 18.63 -9.06
CA LEU A 49 -11.13 18.20 -8.10
C LEU A 49 -11.18 16.71 -7.80
N ASP A 50 -12.35 16.07 -7.88
CA ASP A 50 -12.49 14.64 -7.63
C ASP A 50 -12.00 13.82 -8.80
N ALA A 51 -12.34 14.21 -10.04
CA ALA A 51 -11.79 13.59 -11.24
C ALA A 51 -10.26 13.75 -11.29
N PHE A 52 -9.75 14.96 -10.98
CA PHE A 52 -8.32 15.20 -10.87
C PHE A 52 -7.67 14.32 -9.80
N ASP A 53 -8.27 14.23 -8.61
CA ASP A 53 -7.76 13.39 -7.52
C ASP A 53 -7.84 11.90 -7.85
N ALA A 54 -8.92 11.43 -8.47
CA ALA A 54 -9.08 10.04 -8.85
C ALA A 54 -7.98 9.61 -9.84
N ARG A 55 -7.62 10.50 -10.77
CA ARG A 55 -6.58 10.25 -11.78
C ARG A 55 -5.17 10.43 -11.23
N TRP A 56 -4.93 11.46 -10.42
CA TRP A 56 -3.56 11.91 -10.10
C TRP A 56 -3.18 11.88 -8.62
N ARG A 57 -4.11 11.63 -7.69
CA ARG A 57 -3.81 11.56 -6.25
C ARG A 57 -3.38 10.15 -5.87
N GLY A 58 -2.16 10.03 -5.37
CA GLY A 58 -1.64 8.76 -4.87
C GLY A 58 -0.17 8.55 -5.20
N LYS A 59 0.27 7.30 -5.01
CA LYS A 59 1.60 6.83 -5.42
C LYS A 59 1.69 6.93 -6.95
N VAL A 60 2.82 7.44 -7.42
CA VAL A 60 3.09 7.66 -8.85
C VAL A 60 3.82 6.42 -9.34
N SER A 61 3.09 5.50 -9.96
CA SER A 61 3.59 4.19 -10.41
C SER A 61 4.63 4.29 -11.52
N ALA A 62 4.53 5.34 -12.33
CA ALA A 62 5.47 5.65 -13.39
C ALA A 62 5.49 7.16 -13.64
N LEU A 63 6.61 7.65 -14.16
CA LEU A 63 6.77 9.03 -14.56
C LEU A 63 5.93 9.26 -15.84
N GLU A 64 4.88 10.06 -15.74
CA GLU A 64 3.92 10.26 -16.84
C GLU A 64 4.60 10.88 -18.08
N HIS A 65 4.10 10.55 -19.26
CA HIS A 65 4.70 10.95 -20.53
C HIS A 65 4.86 12.48 -20.58
N GLY A 66 6.09 12.96 -20.81
CA GLY A 66 6.41 14.39 -20.90
C GLY A 66 7.05 15.02 -19.66
N PHE A 67 7.23 14.28 -18.57
CA PHE A 67 8.07 14.71 -17.45
C PHE A 67 9.46 14.08 -17.52
N ARG A 68 10.49 14.82 -17.07
CA ARG A 68 11.88 14.34 -16.98
C ARG A 68 12.27 13.91 -15.56
N SER A 69 11.51 14.35 -14.56
CA SER A 69 11.75 14.04 -13.16
C SER A 69 10.43 13.97 -12.38
N ARG A 70 10.42 13.14 -11.33
CA ARG A 70 9.27 13.00 -10.42
C ARG A 70 8.98 14.30 -9.69
N GLY A 71 10.01 15.03 -9.27
CA GLY A 71 9.86 16.35 -8.65
C GLY A 71 9.14 17.34 -9.57
N GLY A 72 9.43 17.31 -10.87
CA GLY A 72 8.69 18.10 -11.86
C GLY A 72 7.21 17.71 -11.96
N PHE A 73 6.91 16.41 -11.91
CA PHE A 73 5.53 15.91 -11.92
C PHE A 73 4.77 16.23 -10.62
N GLU A 74 5.42 16.10 -9.47
CA GLU A 74 4.87 16.48 -8.16
C GLU A 74 4.60 17.98 -8.08
N LYS A 75 5.52 18.81 -8.57
CA LYS A 75 5.33 20.26 -8.68
C LYS A 75 4.16 20.59 -9.60
N TRP A 76 4.07 19.96 -10.77
CA TRP A 76 2.94 20.12 -11.68
C TRP A 76 1.60 19.78 -11.01
N ARG A 77 1.49 18.59 -10.37
CA ARG A 77 0.28 18.19 -9.65
C ARG A 77 -0.09 19.19 -8.55
N SER A 78 0.90 19.65 -7.80
CA SER A 78 0.69 20.63 -6.73
C SER A 78 0.13 21.95 -7.27
N ASN A 79 0.71 22.46 -8.36
CA ASN A 79 0.27 23.70 -9.00
C ASN A 79 -1.16 23.59 -9.55
N VAL A 80 -1.46 22.54 -10.33
CA VAL A 80 -2.81 22.34 -10.89
C VAL A 80 -3.84 22.13 -9.78
N ARG A 81 -3.54 21.26 -8.80
CA ARG A 81 -4.44 21.02 -7.65
C ARG A 81 -4.67 22.30 -6.85
N GLY A 82 -3.64 23.11 -6.66
CA GLY A 82 -3.74 24.40 -5.97
C GLY A 82 -4.70 25.35 -6.68
N ALA A 83 -4.59 25.47 -8.00
CA ALA A 83 -5.47 26.30 -8.82
C ALA A 83 -6.91 25.81 -8.77
N LEU A 84 -7.14 24.49 -8.92
CA LEU A 84 -8.47 23.88 -8.77
C LEU A 84 -9.09 24.20 -7.41
N LYS A 85 -8.31 24.07 -6.32
CA LYS A 85 -8.80 24.39 -4.98
C LYS A 85 -9.19 25.85 -4.84
N ARG A 86 -8.42 26.79 -5.39
CA ARG A 86 -8.77 28.23 -5.33
C ARG A 86 -10.00 28.54 -6.18
N ALA A 87 -10.10 27.97 -7.39
CA ALA A 87 -11.24 28.15 -8.28
C ALA A 87 -12.56 27.62 -7.67
N LEU A 88 -12.48 26.56 -6.86
CA LEU A 88 -13.60 25.97 -6.14
C LEU A 88 -13.84 26.62 -4.76
N GLY A 89 -13.13 27.69 -4.40
CA GLY A 89 -13.27 28.36 -3.09
C GLY A 89 -12.75 27.55 -1.90
N LEU A 90 -12.00 26.47 -2.13
CA LEU A 90 -11.50 25.56 -1.10
C LEU A 90 -10.17 26.01 -0.47
N LYS A 91 -9.49 26.98 -1.07
CA LYS A 91 -8.25 27.58 -0.57
C LYS A 91 -8.33 29.09 -0.71
N ALA A 92 -7.92 29.82 0.33
CA ALA A 92 -7.86 31.27 0.30
C ALA A 92 -7.02 31.79 -0.88
N LEU A 93 -7.51 32.87 -1.48
CA LEU A 93 -6.77 33.75 -2.37
C LEU A 93 -5.66 34.37 -1.52
N GLY A 94 -4.39 34.31 -1.95
CA GLY A 94 -3.29 34.85 -1.13
C GLY A 94 -3.41 36.37 -0.97
N ASP A 95 -2.78 36.93 0.08
CA ASP A 95 -2.51 38.35 0.44
C ASP A 95 -3.37 39.49 -0.15
N ALA A 96 -4.62 39.23 -0.53
CA ALA A 96 -5.64 40.25 -0.63
C ALA A 96 -5.90 40.74 0.80
N GLY A 97 -5.81 42.07 0.97
CA GLY A 97 -5.75 42.75 2.26
C GLY A 97 -6.76 42.25 3.30
N ALA A 98 -6.39 42.42 4.56
CA ALA A 98 -7.15 41.99 5.74
C ALA A 98 -8.63 42.42 5.78
N ASP A 99 -9.04 43.37 4.93
CA ASP A 99 -10.40 43.89 4.83
C ASP A 99 -11.36 43.09 3.93
N ASP A 100 -10.85 42.23 3.04
CA ASP A 100 -11.69 41.29 2.25
C ASP A 100 -11.82 39.91 2.93
N ARG A 101 -11.44 39.84 4.22
CA ARG A 101 -11.85 38.77 5.17
C ARG A 101 -13.35 38.85 5.51
N ARG A 102 -14.14 39.62 4.74
CA ARG A 102 -15.59 39.81 4.86
C ARG A 102 -16.34 38.62 4.27
N LEU A 103 -16.11 37.50 4.92
CA LEU A 103 -17.08 36.55 5.45
C LEU A 103 -16.17 35.52 6.09
N ALA A 104 -15.98 35.64 7.41
CA ALA A 104 -15.27 34.67 8.21
C ALA A 104 -16.02 33.33 8.05
N ASP A 105 -15.61 32.55 7.05
CA ASP A 105 -16.21 31.26 6.74
C ASP A 105 -16.23 30.46 8.04
N GLU A 106 -17.43 30.07 8.48
CA GLU A 106 -17.67 29.32 9.71
C GLU A 106 -16.76 28.08 9.78
N TRP A 107 -16.42 27.50 8.63
CA TRP A 107 -15.45 26.42 8.54
C TRP A 107 -14.01 26.83 8.81
N GLN A 108 -13.62 28.04 8.41
CA GLN A 108 -12.30 28.58 8.69
C GLN A 108 -12.16 28.89 10.18
N GLN A 109 -13.18 29.50 10.80
CA GLN A 109 -13.22 29.71 12.26
C GLN A 109 -13.08 28.38 13.02
N LEU A 110 -13.85 27.35 12.63
CA LEU A 110 -13.74 26.02 13.22
C LEU A 110 -12.35 25.41 13.03
N LYS A 111 -11.76 25.56 11.84
CA LYS A 111 -10.45 25.01 11.51
C LYS A 111 -9.33 25.67 12.31
N ASP A 112 -9.36 26.99 12.46
CA ASP A 112 -8.36 27.76 13.21
C ASP A 112 -8.45 27.43 14.70
N TYR A 113 -9.66 27.34 15.26
CA TYR A 113 -9.87 26.90 16.64
C TYR A 113 -9.28 25.50 16.91
N VAL A 114 -9.49 24.55 15.98
CA VAL A 114 -8.92 23.21 16.08
C VAL A 114 -7.40 23.25 15.95
N ALA A 115 -6.86 24.03 15.01
CA ALA A 115 -5.42 24.14 14.78
C ALA A 115 -4.67 24.67 16.00
N GLU A 116 -5.20 25.70 16.67
CA GLU A 116 -4.64 26.24 17.92
C GLU A 116 -4.53 25.20 19.04
N ARG A 117 -5.46 24.24 19.07
CA ARG A 117 -5.57 23.22 20.14
C ARG A 117 -5.06 21.84 19.68
N SER A 118 -4.51 21.76 18.48
CA SER A 118 -3.90 20.56 17.91
C SER A 118 -2.39 20.59 18.09
N GLY A 119 -1.79 19.44 18.39
CA GLY A 119 -0.36 19.31 18.63
C GLY A 119 -0.02 18.20 19.62
N ASN A 120 1.26 17.85 19.71
CA ASN A 120 1.73 16.87 20.70
C ASN A 120 1.48 17.44 22.11
N GLY A 121 0.77 16.68 22.96
CA GLY A 121 0.43 17.11 24.32
C GLY A 121 -0.67 18.15 24.43
N ARG A 122 -1.33 18.52 23.32
CA ARG A 122 -2.49 19.44 23.33
C ARG A 122 -3.81 18.68 23.31
N VAL A 123 -4.89 19.39 23.65
CA VAL A 123 -6.24 18.86 23.88
C VAL A 123 -6.72 17.92 22.75
N PHE A 124 -6.50 18.28 21.49
CA PHE A 124 -6.99 17.47 20.36
C PHE A 124 -5.96 16.46 19.83
N GLY A 125 -4.72 16.48 20.33
CA GLY A 125 -3.62 15.70 19.80
C GLY A 125 -3.13 16.18 18.42
N PRO A 126 -2.17 15.50 17.79
CA PRO A 126 -1.55 15.97 16.56
C PRO A 126 -2.45 15.83 15.32
N HIS A 127 -2.39 16.81 14.42
CA HIS A 127 -2.96 16.78 13.05
C HIS A 127 -4.49 16.66 12.94
N ARG A 128 -5.25 17.15 13.92
CA ARG A 128 -6.73 17.10 13.86
C ARG A 128 -7.32 18.12 12.88
N GLU A 129 -6.67 19.25 12.70
CA GLU A 129 -6.99 20.26 11.68
C GLU A 129 -6.85 19.69 10.26
N ILE A 130 -5.83 18.86 10.02
CA ILE A 130 -5.65 18.14 8.76
C ILE A 130 -6.74 17.07 8.60
N THR A 131 -7.08 16.38 9.70
CA THR A 131 -8.15 15.38 9.70
C THR A 131 -9.49 16.00 9.30
N LEU A 132 -9.84 17.17 9.84
CA LEU A 132 -11.09 17.86 9.57
C LEU A 132 -11.17 18.42 8.14
N SER A 133 -10.03 18.69 7.50
CA SER A 133 -9.96 19.36 6.20
C SER A 133 -10.73 18.65 5.09
N ILE A 134 -10.83 17.32 5.10
CA ILE A 134 -11.61 16.60 4.07
C ILE A 134 -13.12 16.80 4.23
N LEU A 135 -13.63 16.88 5.47
CA LEU A 135 -15.06 17.15 5.72
C LEU A 135 -15.38 18.59 5.32
N ILE A 136 -14.53 19.53 5.73
CA ILE A 136 -14.64 20.96 5.35
C ILE A 136 -14.66 21.12 3.82
N GLU A 137 -13.73 20.46 3.12
CA GLU A 137 -13.67 20.52 1.65
C GLU A 137 -14.98 20.05 1.00
N ARG A 138 -15.58 18.97 1.50
CA ARG A 138 -16.85 18.44 0.96
C ARG A 138 -18.04 19.32 1.31
N ALA A 139 -18.13 19.77 2.55
CA ALA A 139 -19.21 20.66 3.00
C ALA A 139 -19.21 21.96 2.21
N ARG A 140 -18.04 22.56 1.97
CA ARG A 140 -17.89 23.76 1.13
C ARG A 140 -18.32 23.52 -0.32
N LEU A 141 -17.94 22.39 -0.92
CA LEU A 141 -18.39 22.03 -2.27
C LEU A 141 -19.91 21.88 -2.35
N ALA A 142 -20.53 21.38 -1.28
CA ALA A 142 -21.97 21.24 -1.16
C ALA A 142 -22.69 22.53 -0.70
N GLY A 143 -21.97 23.64 -0.48
CA GLY A 143 -22.52 24.91 0.00
C GLY A 143 -23.12 24.82 1.42
N ARG A 144 -22.63 23.89 2.26
CA ARG A 144 -23.14 23.65 3.62
C ARG A 144 -22.22 24.30 4.66
N SER A 145 -22.81 25.03 5.60
CA SER A 145 -22.15 25.50 6.83
C SER A 145 -22.01 24.38 7.88
N PRO A 146 -21.11 24.49 8.88
CA PRO A 146 -20.92 23.42 9.87
C PRO A 146 -22.19 23.08 10.67
N HIS A 147 -23.03 24.06 10.99
CA HIS A 147 -24.29 23.84 11.69
C HIS A 147 -25.38 23.17 10.82
N GLN A 148 -25.21 23.15 9.49
CA GLN A 148 -26.14 22.57 8.51
C GLN A 148 -25.79 21.13 8.13
N LEU A 149 -24.78 20.53 8.77
CA LEU A 149 -24.44 19.14 8.54
C LEU A 149 -25.53 18.24 9.12
N ASP A 150 -26.08 17.38 8.27
CA ASP A 150 -27.14 16.43 8.61
C ASP A 150 -26.76 14.98 8.23
N PRO A 151 -27.42 13.97 8.82
CA PRO A 151 -27.13 12.56 8.54
C PRO A 151 -27.34 12.13 7.09
N THR A 152 -28.29 12.75 6.39
CA THR A 152 -28.65 12.41 5.01
C THR A 152 -27.52 12.81 4.08
N TRP A 153 -27.08 14.07 4.19
CA TRP A 153 -25.95 14.58 3.41
C TRP A 153 -24.66 13.81 3.69
N LEU A 154 -24.35 13.52 4.97
CA LEU A 154 -23.17 12.72 5.30
C LEU A 154 -23.17 11.35 4.62
N ARG A 155 -24.35 10.72 4.47
CA ARG A 155 -24.50 9.41 3.81
C ARG A 155 -24.32 9.52 2.30
N GLU A 156 -25.01 10.47 1.67
CA GLU A 156 -24.90 10.71 0.23
C GLU A 156 -23.46 11.02 -0.17
N GLU A 157 -22.77 11.89 0.57
CA GLU A 157 -21.35 12.19 0.36
C GLU A 157 -20.46 10.97 0.59
N TYR A 158 -20.71 10.21 1.65
CA TYR A 158 -19.94 8.99 1.91
C TYR A 158 -20.07 7.98 0.76
N ASP A 159 -21.27 7.80 0.22
CA ASP A 159 -21.54 6.86 -0.86
C ASP A 159 -20.96 7.34 -2.19
N ALA A 160 -20.97 8.65 -2.46
CA ALA A 160 -20.34 9.25 -3.64
C ALA A 160 -18.80 9.16 -3.63
N LEU A 161 -18.17 9.13 -2.44
CA LEU A 161 -16.71 9.11 -2.32
C LEU A 161 -16.09 7.75 -2.67
N HIS A 162 -14.94 7.75 -3.37
CA HIS A 162 -14.16 6.55 -3.60
C HIS A 162 -13.52 6.00 -2.30
N ASN A 163 -13.32 4.67 -2.23
CA ASN A 163 -12.90 3.88 -1.05
C ASN A 163 -11.76 4.47 -0.19
N LYS A 164 -10.75 5.12 -0.81
CA LYS A 164 -9.62 5.73 -0.07
C LYS A 164 -10.01 7.02 0.66
N ARG A 165 -10.93 7.83 0.10
CA ARG A 165 -11.40 9.09 0.72
C ARG A 165 -12.46 8.84 1.79
N ARG A 166 -13.28 7.78 1.64
CA ARG A 166 -14.26 7.35 2.65
C ARG A 166 -13.67 7.23 4.06
N LYS A 167 -12.46 6.64 4.19
CA LYS A 167 -11.80 6.51 5.51
C LYS A 167 -11.43 7.85 6.14
N GLY A 168 -10.85 8.76 5.34
CA GLY A 168 -10.50 10.10 5.81
C GLY A 168 -11.74 10.90 6.19
N PHE A 169 -12.76 10.87 5.32
CA PHE A 169 -14.05 11.51 5.54
C PHE A 169 -14.74 11.02 6.82
N MET A 170 -14.77 9.70 7.05
CA MET A 170 -15.34 9.15 8.28
C MET A 170 -14.55 9.54 9.52
N ARG A 171 -13.21 9.55 9.47
CA ARG A 171 -12.40 10.04 10.61
C ARG A 171 -12.69 11.50 10.93
N ALA A 172 -12.85 12.32 9.89
CA ALA A 172 -13.21 13.72 10.01
C ALA A 172 -14.61 13.89 10.63
N ALA A 173 -15.60 13.13 10.17
CA ALA A 173 -16.97 13.17 10.69
C ALA A 173 -17.07 12.64 12.13
N VAL A 174 -16.29 11.61 12.50
CA VAL A 174 -16.18 11.14 13.90
C VAL A 174 -15.63 12.25 14.79
N PHE A 175 -14.53 12.89 14.37
CA PHE A 175 -13.93 13.98 15.13
C PHE A 175 -14.85 15.21 15.18
N PHE A 176 -15.57 15.54 14.11
CA PHE A 176 -16.57 16.60 14.12
C PHE A 176 -17.68 16.32 15.14
N ASN A 177 -18.21 15.09 15.19
CA ASN A 177 -19.19 14.68 16.19
C ASN A 177 -18.64 14.69 17.63
N GLU A 178 -17.34 14.48 17.81
CA GLU A 178 -16.66 14.65 19.11
C GLU A 178 -16.73 16.12 19.56
N LEU A 179 -16.42 17.06 18.67
CA LEU A 179 -16.57 18.50 18.94
C LEU A 179 -18.01 18.87 19.30
N VAL A 180 -19.00 18.29 18.61
CA VAL A 180 -20.43 18.50 18.89
C VAL A 180 -20.83 17.96 20.27
N ARG A 181 -20.37 16.76 20.65
CA ARG A 181 -20.64 16.20 21.99
C ARG A 181 -20.06 17.06 23.11
N HIS A 182 -18.90 17.65 22.85
CA HIS A 182 -18.20 18.51 23.81
C HIS A 182 -18.45 20.00 23.56
N ARG A 183 -19.58 20.37 22.93
CA ARG A 183 -19.96 21.76 22.65
C ARG A 183 -19.94 22.65 23.90
N GLY A 184 -20.36 22.11 25.05
CA GLY A 184 -20.32 22.83 26.34
C GLY A 184 -18.91 23.16 26.84
N ALA A 185 -17.90 22.38 26.43
CA ALA A 185 -16.49 22.65 26.73
C ALA A 185 -15.85 23.63 25.73
N HIS A 186 -16.57 24.05 24.70
CA HIS A 186 -16.08 24.92 23.61
C HIS A 186 -17.07 26.06 23.34
N PRO A 187 -17.19 27.05 24.25
CA PRO A 187 -18.17 28.13 24.13
C PRO A 187 -18.07 28.89 22.80
N ASN A 188 -16.84 29.11 22.32
CA ASN A 188 -16.54 29.82 21.07
C ASN A 188 -16.97 29.05 19.80
N LEU A 189 -17.26 27.75 19.91
CA LEU A 189 -17.75 26.92 18.81
C LEU A 189 -19.24 26.63 18.90
N GLY A 190 -19.91 27.04 19.98
CA GLY A 190 -21.32 26.74 20.23
C GLY A 190 -22.16 27.01 18.98
N ASN A 191 -22.16 28.26 18.51
CA ASN A 191 -23.00 28.70 17.40
C ASN A 191 -22.60 28.12 16.03
N LEU A 192 -21.38 27.57 15.89
CA LEU A 192 -20.90 26.97 14.65
C LEU A 192 -21.28 25.48 14.54
N LEU A 193 -21.47 24.80 15.66
CA LEU A 193 -21.72 23.36 15.70
C LEU A 193 -23.23 23.05 15.77
N PRO A 194 -23.69 21.95 15.14
CA PRO A 194 -25.07 21.49 15.26
C PRO A 194 -25.42 21.14 16.71
N GLN A 195 -26.72 21.16 17.05
CA GLN A 195 -27.19 20.90 18.41
C GLN A 195 -26.94 19.45 18.87
N ALA A 196 -26.97 18.50 17.94
CA ALA A 196 -26.76 17.09 18.22
C ALA A 196 -25.76 16.48 17.22
N PRO A 197 -24.96 15.47 17.62
CA PRO A 197 -24.07 14.77 16.71
C PRO A 197 -24.83 14.13 15.55
N CYS A 198 -24.28 14.23 14.35
CA CYS A 198 -24.91 13.63 13.18
C CYS A 198 -24.77 12.10 13.21
N GLN A 199 -25.80 11.37 12.83
CA GLN A 199 -25.69 9.93 12.66
C GLN A 199 -24.70 9.62 11.53
N LEU A 200 -23.60 8.95 11.86
CA LEU A 200 -22.56 8.65 10.89
C LEU A 200 -23.00 7.56 9.90
N PRO A 201 -22.61 7.66 8.62
CA PRO A 201 -22.81 6.60 7.65
C PRO A 201 -22.19 5.30 8.16
N ARG A 202 -22.98 4.24 8.24
CA ARG A 202 -22.47 2.94 8.64
C ARG A 202 -21.58 2.45 7.51
N SER A 203 -20.27 2.48 7.73
CA SER A 203 -19.36 1.74 6.88
C SER A 203 -19.82 0.28 6.88
N GLN A 204 -20.19 -0.27 5.73
CA GLN A 204 -20.47 -1.70 5.55
C GLN A 204 -19.28 -2.60 5.96
N ARG A 205 -18.11 -2.02 6.26
CA ARG A 205 -16.90 -2.72 6.73
C ARG A 205 -16.62 -2.55 8.23
N GLY A 206 -17.48 -1.86 8.97
CA GLY A 206 -17.05 -1.11 10.14
C GLY A 206 -17.57 -1.54 11.52
N LYS A 207 -18.17 -2.71 11.69
CA LYS A 207 -18.24 -3.43 12.98
C LYS A 207 -18.25 -4.91 12.65
N GLN A 208 -17.53 -5.73 13.43
CA GLN A 208 -17.11 -7.08 13.07
C GLN A 208 -18.25 -8.03 12.63
N TYR A 209 -19.53 -7.69 12.78
CA TYR A 209 -20.66 -8.56 12.49
C TYR A 209 -21.93 -7.78 12.12
N ALA A 210 -21.90 -6.97 11.06
CA ALA A 210 -23.03 -6.13 10.61
C ALA A 210 -23.60 -5.12 11.66
N GLY A 211 -22.96 -4.97 12.82
CA GLY A 211 -23.48 -4.19 13.94
C GLY A 211 -24.59 -4.88 14.74
N ALA A 212 -24.82 -6.18 14.51
CA ALA A 212 -25.74 -6.99 15.31
C ALA A 212 -25.13 -7.33 16.68
N ALA A 213 -25.97 -7.39 17.71
CA ALA A 213 -25.61 -7.96 19.01
C ALA A 213 -25.59 -9.49 18.83
N LEU A 214 -24.40 -10.05 18.65
CA LEU A 214 -24.23 -11.49 18.58
C LEU A 214 -24.19 -12.10 19.98
N PRO A 215 -24.62 -13.37 20.13
CA PRO A 215 -24.46 -14.11 21.38
C PRO A 215 -23.00 -14.13 21.86
N GLU A 216 -22.80 -13.97 23.16
CA GLU A 216 -21.48 -14.04 23.80
C GLU A 216 -20.82 -15.41 23.59
N SER A 217 -21.63 -16.48 23.53
CA SER A 217 -21.18 -17.84 23.24
C SER A 217 -20.43 -17.95 21.90
N LEU A 218 -20.88 -17.24 20.86
CA LEU A 218 -20.20 -17.24 19.56
C LEU A 218 -18.88 -16.50 19.64
N LEU A 219 -18.86 -15.34 20.30
CA LEU A 219 -17.64 -14.56 20.45
C LEU A 219 -16.58 -15.36 21.23
N ALA A 220 -16.98 -16.03 22.31
CA ALA A 220 -16.13 -16.93 23.07
C ALA A 220 -15.61 -18.10 22.21
N ASP A 221 -16.45 -18.75 21.41
CA ASP A 221 -16.05 -19.84 20.52
C ASP A 221 -15.07 -19.36 19.41
N VAL A 222 -15.26 -18.15 18.89
CA VAL A 222 -14.32 -17.53 17.94
C VAL A 222 -12.98 -17.24 18.59
N GLU A 223 -12.95 -16.71 19.81
CA GLU A 223 -11.71 -16.47 20.55
C GLU A 223 -10.99 -17.78 20.86
N ALA A 224 -11.72 -18.79 21.35
CA ALA A 224 -11.19 -20.12 21.64
C ALA A 224 -10.59 -20.78 20.39
N PHE A 225 -11.25 -20.67 19.23
CA PHE A 225 -10.69 -21.14 17.96
C PHE A 225 -9.40 -20.39 17.60
N ILE A 226 -9.36 -19.07 17.76
CA ILE A 226 -8.19 -18.28 17.39
C ILE A 226 -7.01 -18.59 18.31
N GLU A 227 -7.25 -18.69 19.61
CA GLU A 227 -6.27 -19.13 20.59
C GLU A 227 -5.75 -20.52 20.22
N HIS A 228 -6.64 -21.50 20.04
CA HIS A 228 -6.27 -22.83 19.58
C HIS A 228 -5.47 -22.82 18.27
N TYR A 229 -5.85 -21.99 17.30
CA TYR A 229 -5.14 -21.88 16.02
C TYR A 229 -3.72 -21.33 16.19
N LEU A 230 -3.52 -20.36 17.09
CA LEU A 230 -2.23 -19.75 17.39
C LEU A 230 -1.31 -20.73 18.13
N TRP A 231 -1.87 -21.50 19.06
CA TRP A 231 -1.10 -22.35 19.99
C TRP A 231 -1.00 -23.83 19.60
N GLN A 232 -1.77 -24.32 18.62
CA GLN A 232 -1.61 -25.70 18.13
C GLN A 232 -0.44 -25.84 17.16
N GLY A 233 0.66 -26.37 17.71
CA GLY A 233 1.84 -26.77 16.97
C GLY A 233 2.81 -27.74 17.66
N GLU A 234 2.47 -28.48 18.73
CA GLU A 234 3.08 -29.79 19.14
C GLU A 234 2.55 -30.31 20.50
N GLU A 235 2.67 -31.62 20.75
CA GLU A 235 2.31 -32.28 22.01
C GLU A 235 3.20 -31.82 23.19
N PRO A 236 2.72 -31.86 24.45
CA PRO A 236 3.47 -31.38 25.63
C PRO A 236 4.81 -32.08 25.92
N LEU A 237 5.10 -33.23 25.30
CA LEU A 237 6.30 -34.04 25.53
C LEU A 237 7.52 -33.63 24.68
N VAL A 238 7.38 -32.69 23.73
CA VAL A 238 8.47 -32.15 22.89
C VAL A 238 8.80 -30.69 23.25
N ARG A 239 8.58 -30.33 24.53
CA ARG A 239 8.71 -28.93 24.98
C ARG A 239 10.13 -28.39 25.08
N ASP A 240 11.16 -29.22 24.99
CA ASP A 240 12.53 -28.78 25.30
C ASP A 240 13.25 -28.06 24.14
N HIS A 241 12.74 -28.05 22.89
CA HIS A 241 13.55 -27.59 21.74
C HIS A 241 12.89 -26.64 20.72
N LEU A 242 11.65 -26.15 20.93
CA LEU A 242 10.96 -25.32 19.93
C LEU A 242 10.24 -24.11 20.55
N GLU A 243 11.01 -23.10 20.97
CA GLU A 243 10.45 -21.88 21.58
C GLU A 243 9.82 -20.86 20.60
N ASP A 244 9.94 -20.96 19.27
CA ASP A 244 9.68 -19.78 18.40
C ASP A 244 8.85 -19.96 17.12
N ALA A 245 8.12 -21.06 16.91
CA ALA A 245 7.25 -21.21 15.74
C ALA A 245 5.81 -20.70 15.98
N GLU A 246 5.63 -19.52 16.57
CA GLU A 246 4.31 -18.90 16.70
C GLU A 246 3.66 -18.71 15.32
N ARG A 247 2.47 -19.30 15.12
CA ARG A 247 1.67 -19.02 13.91
C ARG A 247 1.30 -17.54 13.91
N SER A 248 1.69 -16.82 12.85
CA SER A 248 1.56 -15.37 12.77
C SER A 248 0.15 -14.83 13.11
N VAL A 249 0.09 -13.84 14.00
CA VAL A 249 -1.07 -12.98 14.32
C VAL A 249 -1.82 -12.47 13.09
N GLN A 250 -1.10 -12.22 11.98
CA GLN A 250 -1.70 -11.80 10.71
C GLN A 250 -2.62 -12.86 10.11
N SER A 251 -2.29 -14.14 10.29
CA SER A 251 -3.14 -15.27 9.85
C SER A 251 -4.42 -15.33 10.67
N ALA A 252 -4.34 -15.15 12.00
CA ALA A 252 -5.52 -15.08 12.87
C ALA A 252 -6.49 -13.96 12.45
N SER A 253 -5.97 -12.77 12.12
CA SER A 253 -6.79 -11.67 11.57
C SER A 253 -7.51 -12.04 10.27
N SER A 254 -6.89 -12.85 9.41
CA SER A 254 -7.55 -13.36 8.19
C SER A 254 -8.69 -14.33 8.49
N TYR A 255 -8.60 -15.13 9.56
CA TYR A 255 -9.70 -16.00 9.99
C TYR A 255 -10.85 -15.18 10.57
N ARG A 256 -10.57 -14.23 11.47
CA ARG A 256 -11.57 -13.29 12.00
C ARG A 256 -12.32 -12.59 10.86
N SER A 257 -11.58 -12.08 9.87
CA SER A 257 -12.18 -11.44 8.70
C SER A 257 -13.10 -12.36 7.89
N ALA A 258 -12.77 -13.67 7.81
CA ALA A 258 -13.60 -14.65 7.11
C ALA A 258 -14.88 -14.99 7.91
N ILE A 259 -14.79 -15.08 9.23
CA ILE A 259 -15.95 -15.29 10.12
C ILE A 259 -16.86 -14.06 10.08
N SER A 260 -16.29 -12.86 10.24
CA SER A 260 -17.02 -11.59 10.10
C SER A 260 -17.71 -11.45 8.76
N TRP A 261 -17.06 -11.85 7.67
CA TRP A 261 -17.68 -11.92 6.36
C TRP A 261 -18.87 -12.89 6.38
N LEU A 262 -18.65 -14.15 6.78
CA LEU A 262 -19.70 -15.18 6.78
C LEU A 262 -20.95 -14.74 7.56
N VAL A 263 -20.77 -14.27 8.80
CA VAL A 263 -21.87 -13.81 9.67
C VAL A 263 -22.60 -12.63 9.05
N ARG A 264 -21.87 -11.61 8.55
CA ARG A 264 -22.51 -10.46 7.92
C ARG A 264 -23.40 -10.90 6.76
N GLU A 265 -22.90 -11.77 5.89
CA GLU A 265 -23.66 -12.19 4.72
C GLU A 265 -24.87 -13.06 5.08
N ILE A 266 -24.80 -13.86 6.16
CA ILE A 266 -25.94 -14.63 6.70
C ILE A 266 -27.03 -13.67 7.18
N LEU A 267 -26.67 -12.70 8.01
CA LEU A 267 -27.61 -11.76 8.61
C LEU A 267 -28.24 -10.82 7.56
N GLU A 268 -27.43 -10.27 6.65
CA GLU A 268 -27.93 -9.38 5.60
C GLU A 268 -28.86 -10.09 4.61
N ALA A 269 -28.65 -11.39 4.38
CA ALA A 269 -29.50 -12.20 3.53
C ALA A 269 -30.71 -12.78 4.26
N GLY A 270 -30.86 -12.54 5.57
CA GLY A 270 -31.94 -13.09 6.38
C GLY A 270 -31.93 -14.62 6.47
N LEU A 271 -30.76 -15.26 6.31
CA LEU A 271 -30.65 -16.73 6.36
C LEU A 271 -30.76 -17.28 7.78
N MET A 272 -30.34 -16.48 8.77
CA MET A 272 -30.48 -16.76 10.20
C MET A 272 -30.63 -15.45 10.95
N LYS A 273 -31.25 -15.50 12.12
CA LYS A 273 -31.30 -14.38 13.08
C LYS A 273 -30.04 -14.38 13.97
N PRO A 274 -29.63 -13.22 14.52
CA PRO A 274 -28.44 -13.15 15.38
C PRO A 274 -28.46 -14.15 16.54
N GLU A 275 -29.62 -14.39 17.14
CA GLU A 275 -29.80 -15.25 18.32
C GLU A 275 -29.61 -16.74 17.99
N GLU A 276 -29.77 -17.13 16.72
CA GLU A 276 -29.59 -18.50 16.24
C GLU A 276 -28.12 -18.84 16.00
N ILE A 277 -27.23 -17.84 15.98
CA ILE A 277 -25.81 -18.01 15.72
C ILE A 277 -25.05 -18.05 17.04
N THR A 278 -25.10 -19.20 17.72
CA THR A 278 -24.53 -19.38 19.06
C THR A 278 -23.09 -19.88 19.05
N SER A 279 -22.64 -20.49 17.94
CA SER A 279 -21.32 -21.10 17.80
C SER A 279 -20.83 -21.09 16.35
N LEU A 280 -19.54 -21.34 16.13
CA LEU A 280 -18.96 -21.58 14.81
C LEU A 280 -19.55 -22.83 14.14
N SER A 281 -20.05 -23.78 14.93
CA SER A 281 -20.64 -25.02 14.42
C SER A 281 -21.97 -24.81 13.69
N ASP A 282 -22.67 -23.72 14.01
CA ASP A 282 -23.94 -23.34 13.39
C ASP A 282 -23.71 -22.83 11.96
N ILE A 283 -22.59 -22.13 11.74
CA ILE A 283 -22.34 -21.39 10.49
C ILE A 283 -21.27 -21.99 9.58
N CYS A 284 -20.29 -22.72 10.12
CA CYS A 284 -19.19 -23.29 9.33
C CYS A 284 -19.58 -24.62 8.65
N ARG A 285 -20.73 -24.62 7.95
CA ARG A 285 -21.30 -25.78 7.27
C ARG A 285 -21.30 -25.63 5.76
N TYR A 286 -21.29 -26.75 5.03
CA TYR A 286 -21.25 -26.77 3.57
C TYR A 286 -22.42 -26.02 2.93
N GLN A 287 -23.65 -26.29 3.38
CA GLN A 287 -24.85 -25.71 2.77
C GLN A 287 -24.89 -24.19 2.92
N LEU A 288 -24.66 -23.70 4.14
CA LEU A 288 -24.67 -22.28 4.42
C LEU A 288 -23.54 -21.54 3.69
N LEU A 289 -22.32 -22.09 3.72
CA LEU A 289 -21.19 -21.51 3.00
C LEU A 289 -21.42 -21.47 1.48
N ARG A 290 -22.09 -22.49 0.92
CA ARG A 290 -22.47 -22.50 -0.51
C ARG A 290 -23.49 -21.41 -0.83
N GLN A 291 -24.52 -21.24 0.00
CA GLN A 291 -25.55 -20.21 -0.21
C GLN A 291 -24.95 -18.81 -0.10
N VAL A 292 -24.22 -18.53 0.98
CA VAL A 292 -23.54 -17.24 1.23
C VAL A 292 -22.57 -16.91 0.09
N ALA A 293 -21.78 -17.89 -0.37
CA ALA A 293 -20.87 -17.66 -1.49
C ALA A 293 -21.62 -17.35 -2.81
N GLY A 294 -22.79 -17.95 -3.02
CA GLY A 294 -23.67 -17.65 -4.15
C GLY A 294 -24.23 -16.22 -4.09
N ILE A 295 -24.68 -15.80 -2.91
CA ILE A 295 -25.18 -14.43 -2.66
C ILE A 295 -24.06 -13.41 -2.90
N PHE A 296 -22.89 -13.63 -2.31
CA PHE A 296 -21.73 -12.76 -2.51
C PHE A 296 -21.34 -12.66 -3.99
N ARG A 297 -21.42 -13.78 -4.73
CA ARG A 297 -21.11 -13.79 -6.16
C ARG A 297 -22.14 -13.01 -6.97
N THR A 298 -23.43 -13.15 -6.65
CA THR A 298 -24.51 -12.42 -7.31
C THR A 298 -24.34 -10.91 -7.10
N ARG A 299 -24.08 -10.50 -5.85
CA ARG A 299 -23.72 -9.12 -5.51
C ARG A 299 -22.47 -8.62 -6.22
N ALA A 300 -21.48 -9.46 -6.46
CA ALA A 300 -20.27 -9.05 -7.18
C ALA A 300 -20.49 -8.91 -8.70
N LEU A 301 -21.56 -9.48 -9.25
CA LEU A 301 -21.91 -9.35 -10.67
C LEU A 301 -22.77 -8.12 -10.97
N ASP A 302 -23.55 -7.66 -9.99
CA ASP A 302 -24.33 -6.42 -10.04
C ASP A 302 -23.46 -5.21 -10.45
N GLU A 303 -23.95 -4.41 -11.40
CA GLU A 303 -23.25 -3.25 -11.97
C GLU A 303 -23.11 -2.10 -10.97
N VAL A 304 -24.03 -2.01 -10.01
CA VAL A 304 -24.02 -0.97 -8.96
C VAL A 304 -23.07 -1.35 -7.82
N SER A 305 -22.62 -2.60 -7.79
CA SER A 305 -21.74 -3.11 -6.76
C SER A 305 -20.31 -2.62 -6.91
N HIS A 306 -19.77 -2.13 -5.80
CA HIS A 306 -18.37 -1.70 -5.67
C HIS A 306 -17.41 -2.89 -5.41
N LEU A 307 -17.91 -4.13 -5.45
CA LEU A 307 -17.10 -5.34 -5.37
C LEU A 307 -16.46 -5.64 -6.72
N ARG A 308 -15.14 -5.90 -6.73
CA ARG A 308 -14.48 -6.34 -7.97
C ARG A 308 -14.94 -7.75 -8.33
N ARG A 309 -15.50 -7.91 -9.55
CA ARG A 309 -15.94 -9.19 -10.14
C ARG A 309 -14.87 -10.30 -10.11
N ASP A 310 -13.61 -9.90 -10.13
CA ASP A 310 -12.42 -10.75 -10.21
C ASP A 310 -11.66 -10.87 -8.86
N ALA A 311 -12.23 -10.38 -7.77
CA ALA A 311 -11.60 -10.44 -6.45
C ALA A 311 -11.38 -11.90 -5.99
N THR A 312 -10.21 -12.17 -5.42
CA THR A 312 -9.85 -13.48 -4.85
C THR A 312 -10.25 -13.61 -3.37
N SER A 313 -10.88 -12.59 -2.79
CA SER A 313 -11.33 -12.56 -1.40
C SER A 313 -12.32 -13.68 -1.08
N LEU A 314 -13.28 -13.95 -1.97
CA LEU A 314 -14.25 -15.04 -1.80
C LEU A 314 -13.58 -16.39 -1.63
N HIS A 315 -12.62 -16.72 -2.51
CA HIS A 315 -11.84 -17.95 -2.40
C HIS A 315 -11.09 -18.03 -1.06
N THR A 316 -10.48 -16.92 -0.63
CA THR A 316 -9.77 -16.85 0.67
C THR A 316 -10.73 -17.11 1.83
N TYR A 317 -11.89 -16.46 1.87
CA TYR A 317 -12.88 -16.65 2.92
C TYR A 317 -13.39 -18.09 2.96
N VAL A 318 -13.80 -18.65 1.81
CA VAL A 318 -14.24 -20.05 1.72
C VAL A 318 -13.15 -21.01 2.19
N CYS A 319 -11.87 -20.76 1.86
CA CYS A 319 -10.74 -21.56 2.35
C CYS A 319 -10.59 -21.51 3.87
N ARG A 320 -10.71 -20.33 4.47
CA ARG A 320 -10.58 -20.15 5.93
C ARG A 320 -11.75 -20.78 6.68
N VAL A 321 -12.98 -20.56 6.24
CA VAL A 321 -14.17 -21.20 6.81
C VAL A 321 -14.10 -22.72 6.67
N SER A 322 -13.69 -23.24 5.52
CA SER A 322 -13.50 -24.70 5.34
C SER A 322 -12.45 -25.28 6.27
N TYR A 323 -11.42 -24.49 6.62
CA TYR A 323 -10.40 -24.93 7.59
C TYR A 323 -10.98 -24.97 9.01
N ILE A 324 -11.75 -23.95 9.42
CA ILE A 324 -12.47 -23.94 10.70
C ILE A 324 -13.41 -25.14 10.79
N ALA A 325 -14.23 -25.35 9.75
CA ALA A 325 -15.16 -26.48 9.66
C ALA A 325 -14.46 -27.83 9.89
N ARG A 326 -13.28 -28.03 9.29
CA ARG A 326 -12.53 -29.28 9.39
C ARG A 326 -11.83 -29.46 10.74
N HIS A 327 -11.14 -28.43 11.23
CA HIS A 327 -10.19 -28.59 12.33
C HIS A 327 -10.75 -28.20 13.69
N TRP A 328 -11.67 -27.23 13.73
CA TRP A 328 -12.30 -26.75 14.96
C TRP A 328 -13.66 -27.39 15.16
N VAL A 329 -14.58 -27.21 14.20
CA VAL A 329 -15.94 -27.77 14.27
C VAL A 329 -15.95 -29.28 14.07
N ARG A 330 -14.93 -29.82 13.40
CA ARG A 330 -14.76 -31.26 13.12
C ARG A 330 -15.98 -31.88 12.42
N VAL A 331 -16.45 -31.21 11.36
CA VAL A 331 -17.54 -31.72 10.50
C VAL A 331 -17.19 -33.08 9.89
N SER A 332 -18.22 -33.83 9.47
CA SER A 332 -18.05 -35.19 8.93
C SER A 332 -17.11 -35.24 7.72
N ALA A 333 -16.50 -36.40 7.48
CA ALA A 333 -15.60 -36.60 6.33
C ALA A 333 -16.29 -36.30 4.98
N GLU A 334 -17.58 -36.64 4.86
CA GLU A 334 -18.38 -36.31 3.69
C GLU A 334 -18.50 -34.79 3.51
N GLU A 335 -18.79 -34.05 4.58
CA GLU A 335 -18.91 -32.60 4.56
C GLU A 335 -17.58 -31.92 4.23
N VAL A 336 -16.46 -32.43 4.76
CA VAL A 336 -15.10 -32.00 4.39
C VAL A 336 -14.87 -32.16 2.88
N GLU A 337 -15.30 -33.27 2.28
CA GLU A 337 -15.14 -33.49 0.84
C GLU A 337 -16.04 -32.58 0.00
N ARG A 338 -17.25 -32.28 0.46
CA ARG A 338 -18.14 -31.28 -0.17
C ARG A 338 -17.53 -29.88 -0.12
N LEU A 339 -16.91 -29.50 1.00
CA LEU A 339 -16.18 -28.22 1.17
C LEU A 339 -14.95 -28.14 0.25
N LYS A 340 -14.16 -29.22 0.15
CA LYS A 340 -13.03 -29.29 -0.81
C LYS A 340 -13.51 -29.11 -2.25
N ARG A 341 -14.62 -29.75 -2.64
CA ARG A 341 -15.23 -29.58 -3.97
C ARG A 341 -15.72 -28.14 -4.18
N LEU A 342 -16.33 -27.52 -3.17
CA LEU A 342 -16.78 -26.12 -3.23
C LEU A 342 -15.63 -25.16 -3.54
N ARG A 343 -14.49 -25.32 -2.83
CA ARG A 343 -13.28 -24.50 -3.04
C ARG A 343 -12.73 -24.56 -4.47
N LYS A 344 -12.99 -25.65 -5.20
CA LYS A 344 -12.50 -25.85 -6.57
C LYS A 344 -13.44 -25.31 -7.65
N LYS A 345 -14.70 -24.99 -7.32
CA LYS A 345 -15.68 -24.49 -8.30
C LYS A 345 -15.21 -23.18 -8.92
N LYS A 346 -15.35 -23.01 -10.25
CA LYS A 346 -14.97 -21.78 -10.98
C LYS A 346 -15.61 -20.51 -10.43
N ALA A 347 -16.83 -20.61 -9.88
CA ALA A 347 -17.53 -19.50 -9.23
C ALA A 347 -16.82 -18.99 -7.97
N ILE A 348 -16.04 -19.84 -7.29
CA ILE A 348 -15.27 -19.51 -6.08
C ILE A 348 -13.81 -19.26 -6.44
N LYS A 349 -13.19 -20.24 -7.12
CA LYS A 349 -11.82 -20.17 -7.60
C LYS A 349 -11.79 -19.60 -9.02
N ASN A 350 -11.74 -18.28 -9.10
CA ASN A 350 -11.61 -17.59 -10.38
C ASN A 350 -10.21 -17.81 -11.00
N HIS A 351 -10.05 -17.40 -12.26
CA HIS A 351 -8.82 -17.59 -13.03
C HIS A 351 -7.58 -16.86 -12.44
N ARG A 352 -7.77 -15.89 -11.55
CA ARG A 352 -6.69 -15.15 -10.88
C ARG A 352 -6.18 -15.84 -9.62
N VAL A 353 -6.91 -16.80 -9.05
CA VAL A 353 -6.50 -17.47 -7.82
C VAL A 353 -5.19 -18.23 -8.02
N GLY A 354 -4.16 -17.77 -7.33
CA GLY A 354 -2.82 -18.35 -7.38
C GLY A 354 -2.02 -17.96 -8.63
N LYS A 355 -2.51 -17.02 -9.44
CA LYS A 355 -1.71 -16.34 -10.47
C LYS A 355 -1.04 -15.10 -9.88
N MET A 356 -0.08 -14.56 -10.61
CA MET A 356 0.50 -13.26 -10.31
C MET A 356 -0.60 -12.18 -10.49
N GLY A 357 -0.55 -11.13 -9.68
CA GLY A 357 -1.51 -10.02 -9.85
C GLY A 357 -1.15 -9.20 -11.09
N GLU A 358 -2.15 -8.64 -11.79
CA GLU A 358 -1.96 -7.87 -13.02
C GLU A 358 -0.93 -6.74 -12.89
N GLU A 359 -0.95 -6.03 -11.76
CA GLU A 359 0.04 -4.98 -11.45
C GLU A 359 1.49 -5.50 -11.50
N ARG A 360 1.71 -6.74 -11.06
CA ARG A 360 3.05 -7.36 -11.04
C ARG A 360 3.43 -7.89 -12.42
N GLU A 361 2.48 -8.42 -13.19
CA GLU A 361 2.71 -8.84 -14.57
C GLU A 361 3.01 -7.64 -15.49
N ALA A 362 2.28 -6.53 -15.31
CA ALA A 362 2.53 -5.28 -16.01
C ALA A 362 3.91 -4.72 -15.66
N PHE A 363 4.27 -4.72 -14.37
CA PHE A 363 5.61 -4.32 -13.93
C PHE A 363 6.71 -5.25 -14.49
N ALA A 364 6.52 -6.56 -14.45
CA ALA A 364 7.45 -7.53 -15.03
C ALA A 364 7.65 -7.29 -16.53
N SER A 365 6.56 -7.02 -17.27
CA SER A 365 6.62 -6.67 -18.69
C SER A 365 7.39 -5.36 -18.92
N ALA A 366 7.05 -4.30 -18.19
CA ALA A 366 7.75 -3.01 -18.27
C ALA A 366 9.24 -3.13 -17.93
N LEU A 367 9.61 -3.98 -16.98
CA LEU A 367 11.00 -4.26 -16.61
C LEU A 367 11.79 -4.94 -17.75
N LEU A 368 11.13 -5.80 -18.52
CA LEU A 368 11.74 -6.46 -19.68
C LEU A 368 11.85 -5.50 -20.87
N ASP A 369 10.80 -4.73 -21.14
CA ASP A 369 10.72 -3.86 -22.32
C ASP A 369 11.50 -2.54 -22.18
N ASN A 370 11.72 -2.08 -20.95
CA ASN A 370 12.31 -0.76 -20.70
C ASN A 370 13.68 -0.87 -20.01
N LEU A 371 14.74 -0.66 -20.80
CA LEU A 371 16.12 -0.64 -20.30
C LEU A 371 16.34 0.39 -19.19
N ARG A 372 15.65 1.55 -19.21
CA ARG A 372 15.80 2.54 -18.14
C ARG A 372 15.26 2.02 -16.81
N ILE A 373 14.10 1.35 -16.82
CA ILE A 373 13.52 0.74 -15.61
C ILE A 373 14.45 -0.38 -15.12
N ARG A 374 14.94 -1.21 -16.03
CA ARG A 374 15.89 -2.30 -15.71
C ARG A 374 17.16 -1.76 -15.06
N SER A 375 17.81 -0.77 -15.67
CA SER A 375 19.01 -0.14 -15.12
C SER A 375 18.75 0.55 -13.78
N ALA A 376 17.61 1.23 -13.62
CA ALA A 376 17.24 1.86 -12.36
C ALA A 376 17.02 0.84 -11.24
N VAL A 377 16.39 -0.31 -11.53
CA VAL A 377 16.21 -1.39 -10.55
C VAL A 377 17.54 -2.00 -10.16
N LEU A 378 18.37 -2.35 -11.13
CA LEU A 378 19.65 -2.99 -10.87
C LEU A 378 20.64 -2.05 -10.16
N GLY A 379 20.65 -0.76 -10.50
CA GLY A 379 21.50 0.26 -9.88
C GLY A 379 20.88 0.96 -8.65
N LEU A 380 19.76 0.45 -8.13
CA LEU A 380 19.05 1.03 -6.99
C LEU A 380 19.95 1.16 -5.73
N PRO A 381 20.73 0.13 -5.34
CA PRO A 381 21.56 0.21 -4.14
C PRO A 381 22.57 1.35 -4.21
N GLU A 382 23.29 1.47 -5.33
CA GLU A 382 24.35 2.44 -5.52
C GLU A 382 23.79 3.85 -5.69
N THR A 383 22.66 3.98 -6.40
CA THR A 383 22.00 5.29 -6.63
C THR A 383 21.50 5.89 -5.31
N THR A 384 20.83 5.08 -4.49
CA THR A 384 20.29 5.55 -3.21
C THR A 384 21.38 5.79 -2.17
N LEU A 385 22.44 4.97 -2.14
CA LEU A 385 23.59 5.21 -1.27
C LEU A 385 24.32 6.50 -1.65
N ARG A 386 24.56 6.74 -2.95
CA ARG A 386 25.22 7.96 -3.43
C ARG A 386 24.44 9.22 -3.04
N GLU A 387 23.12 9.21 -3.18
CA GLU A 387 22.29 10.34 -2.76
C GLU A 387 22.33 10.53 -1.23
N ALA A 388 22.36 9.45 -0.46
CA ALA A 388 22.55 9.53 0.99
C ALA A 388 23.92 10.11 1.34
N ASP A 389 25.01 9.71 0.69
CA ASP A 389 26.36 10.19 0.96
C ASP A 389 26.50 11.69 0.62
N VAL A 390 25.86 12.16 -0.46
CA VAL A 390 25.82 13.60 -0.79
C VAL A 390 25.10 14.39 0.30
N LEU A 391 23.97 13.92 0.78
CA LEU A 391 23.25 14.57 1.87
C LEU A 391 24.04 14.54 3.19
N LEU A 392 24.70 13.42 3.48
CA LEU A 392 25.55 13.27 4.66
C LEU A 392 26.73 14.26 4.64
N GLY A 393 27.30 14.55 3.47
CA GLY A 393 28.38 15.53 3.31
C GLY A 393 28.01 16.96 3.74
N HIS A 394 26.71 17.27 3.82
CA HIS A 394 26.19 18.56 4.26
C HIS A 394 25.33 18.45 5.53
N TRP A 395 25.52 17.39 6.33
CA TRP A 395 24.63 17.00 7.41
C TRP A 395 24.25 18.16 8.35
N ASP A 396 25.21 18.98 8.75
CA ASP A 396 25.01 20.06 9.71
C ASP A 396 24.12 21.17 9.15
N ASP A 397 24.19 21.43 7.84
CA ASP A 397 23.38 22.44 7.13
C ASP A 397 21.96 21.94 6.77
N LEU A 398 21.71 20.63 6.90
CA LEU A 398 20.44 20.05 6.50
C LEU A 398 19.33 20.32 7.53
N SER A 399 18.15 20.67 7.02
CA SER A 399 16.90 20.61 7.79
C SER A 399 16.63 19.20 8.36
N LEU A 400 15.86 19.11 9.45
CA LEU A 400 15.48 17.81 10.06
C LEU A 400 14.84 16.84 9.06
N SER A 401 14.04 17.36 8.12
CA SER A 401 13.42 16.56 7.06
C SER A 401 14.43 16.02 6.05
N ALA A 402 15.45 16.81 5.70
CA ALA A 402 16.51 16.38 4.79
C ALA A 402 17.45 15.37 5.46
N ARG A 403 17.81 15.58 6.74
CA ARG A 403 18.54 14.59 7.54
C ARG A 403 17.79 13.26 7.63
N MET A 404 16.47 13.29 7.85
CA MET A 404 15.67 12.05 7.87
C MET A 404 15.61 11.38 6.49
N ARG A 405 15.55 12.16 5.40
CA ARG A 405 15.62 11.63 4.04
C ARG A 405 16.95 10.90 3.81
N CYS A 406 18.06 11.49 4.22
CA CYS A 406 19.40 10.88 4.16
C CYS A 406 19.40 9.47 4.80
N LEU A 407 18.93 9.36 6.04
CA LEU A 407 18.88 8.07 6.74
C LEU A 407 17.95 7.06 6.04
N ARG A 408 16.80 7.50 5.53
CA ARG A 408 15.87 6.62 4.79
C ARG A 408 16.45 6.10 3.49
N LEU A 409 17.22 6.94 2.77
CA LEU A 409 17.92 6.54 1.56
C LEU A 409 19.00 5.49 1.85
N ALA A 410 19.77 5.67 2.93
CA ALA A 410 20.76 4.68 3.35
C ALA A 410 20.12 3.33 3.77
N VAL A 411 19.00 3.37 4.50
CA VAL A 411 18.22 2.16 4.80
C VAL A 411 17.76 1.49 3.50
N CYS A 412 17.23 2.25 2.53
CA CYS A 412 16.82 1.72 1.24
C CYS A 412 17.99 1.09 0.46
N ALA A 413 19.17 1.73 0.48
CA ALA A 413 20.36 1.20 -0.18
C ALA A 413 20.74 -0.17 0.39
N CYS A 414 20.79 -0.29 1.73
CA CYS A 414 21.08 -1.55 2.41
C CYS A 414 20.01 -2.63 2.13
N GLN A 415 18.73 -2.26 2.17
CA GLN A 415 17.61 -3.16 1.81
C GLN A 415 17.74 -3.68 0.38
N ALA A 416 17.99 -2.77 -0.57
CA ALA A 416 18.11 -3.08 -1.99
C ALA A 416 19.33 -3.93 -2.28
N ALA A 417 20.48 -3.64 -1.65
CA ALA A 417 21.71 -4.42 -1.82
C ALA A 417 21.48 -5.88 -1.46
N ILE A 418 20.95 -6.15 -0.26
CA ILE A 418 20.68 -7.52 0.20
C ILE A 418 19.68 -8.20 -0.72
N LEU A 419 18.57 -7.53 -1.06
CA LEU A 419 17.52 -8.11 -1.90
C LEU A 419 17.97 -8.45 -3.32
N LEU A 420 18.71 -7.54 -3.96
CA LEU A 420 19.08 -7.62 -5.38
C LEU A 420 20.36 -8.41 -5.62
N ARG A 421 21.30 -8.42 -4.66
CA ARG A 421 22.63 -9.00 -4.83
C ARG A 421 22.83 -10.30 -4.05
N ALA A 422 22.37 -10.36 -2.81
CA ALA A 422 22.62 -11.53 -1.95
C ALA A 422 21.50 -12.56 -2.07
N MET A 423 20.30 -12.21 -1.65
CA MET A 423 19.15 -13.11 -1.68
C MET A 423 17.85 -12.30 -1.67
N ALA A 424 16.87 -12.72 -2.46
CA ALA A 424 15.54 -12.13 -2.43
C ALA A 424 14.82 -12.62 -1.16
N LEU A 425 15.13 -12.02 -0.01
CA LEU A 425 14.55 -12.30 1.31
C LEU A 425 13.15 -11.71 1.48
N ARG A 426 12.30 -12.33 2.30
CA ARG A 426 10.96 -11.80 2.55
C ARG A 426 11.12 -10.53 3.41
N ALA A 427 10.18 -9.59 3.31
CA ALA A 427 10.29 -8.34 4.06
C ALA A 427 10.47 -8.57 5.57
N THR A 428 9.78 -9.57 6.14
CA THR A 428 9.96 -9.98 7.54
C THR A 428 11.38 -10.45 7.80
N ASN A 429 11.91 -11.41 7.03
CA ASN A 429 13.26 -11.95 7.21
C ASN A 429 14.32 -10.86 7.03
N LEU A 430 14.20 -10.02 6.01
CA LEU A 430 15.13 -8.92 5.73
C LEU A 430 15.17 -7.91 6.89
N ARG A 431 14.00 -7.60 7.46
CA ARG A 431 13.85 -6.67 8.58
C ARG A 431 14.43 -7.24 9.88
N SER A 432 14.33 -8.55 10.07
CA SER A 432 14.80 -9.25 11.26
C SER A 432 16.27 -9.67 11.21
N ILE A 433 17.02 -9.24 10.17
CA ILE A 433 18.46 -9.52 10.09
C ILE A 433 19.17 -8.89 11.30
N THR A 434 20.09 -9.68 11.86
CA THR A 434 21.01 -9.38 12.95
C THR A 434 22.44 -9.46 12.42
N PHE A 435 23.28 -8.50 12.80
CA PHE A 435 24.68 -8.41 12.32
C PHE A 435 25.70 -8.60 13.44
N ARG A 436 25.22 -8.75 14.67
CA ARG A 436 25.98 -9.04 15.89
C ARG A 436 25.07 -9.79 16.88
N GLY A 437 25.63 -10.20 18.01
CA GLY A 437 24.91 -10.94 19.06
C GLY A 437 24.91 -12.46 18.83
N LYS A 438 24.24 -13.19 19.73
CA LYS A 438 24.25 -14.67 19.74
C LYS A 438 23.61 -15.29 18.50
N GLU A 439 22.57 -14.64 17.97
CA GLU A 439 21.79 -15.10 16.80
C GLU A 439 22.16 -14.30 15.54
N THR A 440 23.45 -14.06 15.30
CA THR A 440 23.93 -13.27 14.15
C THR A 440 23.59 -13.98 12.82
N THR A 441 22.85 -13.30 11.94
CA THR A 441 22.43 -13.84 10.64
C THR A 441 23.24 -13.29 9.46
N ILE A 442 23.88 -12.13 9.61
CA ILE A 442 24.90 -11.63 8.67
C ILE A 442 26.26 -11.65 9.34
N VAL A 443 27.19 -12.37 8.71
CA VAL A 443 28.60 -12.38 9.09
C VAL A 443 29.39 -11.70 7.98
N PHE A 444 30.09 -10.64 8.33
CA PHE A 444 30.97 -9.95 7.40
C PHE A 444 32.29 -10.70 7.24
N LYS A 445 33.00 -10.47 6.12
CA LYS A 445 34.32 -11.04 5.90
C LYS A 445 35.31 -10.55 6.98
N GLY A 446 35.99 -11.49 7.64
CA GLY A 446 37.17 -11.19 8.47
C GLY A 446 38.45 -11.11 7.62
N GLU A 447 39.59 -10.74 8.23
CA GLU A 447 40.91 -10.69 7.57
C GLU A 447 41.28 -12.03 6.91
N ALA A 448 40.82 -13.15 7.48
CA ALA A 448 41.01 -14.49 6.95
C ALA A 448 40.09 -14.82 5.75
N ARG A 449 40.36 -14.23 4.57
CA ARG A 449 39.98 -14.60 3.17
C ARG A 449 38.59 -15.20 2.80
N LYS A 450 37.71 -15.60 3.71
CA LYS A 450 36.38 -16.16 3.43
C LYS A 450 35.38 -15.04 3.14
N ALA A 451 34.54 -15.19 2.11
CA ALA A 451 33.49 -14.23 1.82
C ALA A 451 32.55 -14.07 3.02
N GLY A 452 31.98 -12.87 3.22
CA GLY A 452 30.87 -12.70 4.15
C GLY A 452 29.71 -13.62 3.77
N LYS A 453 28.78 -13.87 4.69
CA LYS A 453 27.62 -14.75 4.44
C LYS A 453 26.37 -14.25 5.15
N ILE A 454 25.23 -14.56 4.55
CA ILE A 454 23.91 -14.49 5.18
C ILE A 454 23.49 -15.93 5.50
N SER A 455 23.09 -16.18 6.75
CA SER A 455 22.57 -17.47 7.23
C SER A 455 21.34 -17.20 8.10
N ILE A 456 20.17 -17.65 7.66
CA ILE A 456 18.91 -17.52 8.40
C ILE A 456 18.41 -18.93 8.72
N PRO A 457 18.38 -19.33 10.00
CA PRO A 457 17.90 -20.64 10.43
C PRO A 457 16.49 -20.94 9.91
N GLY A 458 16.22 -22.23 9.64
CA GLY A 458 14.91 -22.70 9.19
C GLY A 458 13.76 -22.18 10.07
N ARG A 459 13.93 -22.23 11.40
CA ARG A 459 12.95 -21.74 12.39
C ARG A 459 12.52 -20.27 12.16
N GLN A 460 13.39 -19.43 11.60
CA GLN A 460 13.09 -18.02 11.33
C GLN A 460 12.40 -17.80 9.96
N VAL A 461 12.14 -18.86 9.20
CA VAL A 461 11.50 -18.75 7.88
C VAL A 461 10.22 -19.57 7.80
N LYS A 462 9.23 -19.03 7.07
CA LYS A 462 7.89 -19.61 6.93
C LYS A 462 7.83 -21.09 6.49
N ASN A 463 8.86 -21.59 5.79
CA ASN A 463 8.87 -22.93 5.22
C ASN A 463 9.85 -23.88 5.97
N ASN A 464 10.37 -23.46 7.12
CA ASN A 464 11.39 -24.16 7.90
C ASN A 464 12.67 -24.56 7.14
N ARG A 465 12.93 -23.92 5.99
CA ARG A 465 14.09 -24.19 5.14
C ARG A 465 15.19 -23.18 5.47
N GLU A 466 16.32 -23.64 5.97
CA GLU A 466 17.47 -22.77 6.20
C GLU A 466 17.86 -22.03 4.92
N LEU A 467 18.12 -20.73 5.04
CA LEU A 467 18.55 -19.88 3.93
C LEU A 467 20.01 -19.49 4.15
N GLY A 468 20.87 -19.85 3.22
CA GLY A 468 22.29 -19.51 3.26
C GLY A 468 22.78 -19.01 1.91
N CYS A 469 23.50 -17.89 1.88
CA CYS A 469 24.23 -17.47 0.69
C CYS A 469 25.52 -16.71 1.06
N PRO A 470 26.56 -16.77 0.22
CA PRO A 470 27.64 -15.80 0.28
C PRO A 470 27.09 -14.37 0.15
N LEU A 471 27.73 -13.42 0.82
CA LEU A 471 27.47 -12.00 0.70
C LEU A 471 28.40 -11.45 -0.39
N PRO A 472 27.87 -11.01 -1.55
CA PRO A 472 28.70 -10.48 -2.63
C PRO A 472 29.48 -9.23 -2.17
N PRO A 473 30.70 -8.98 -2.68
CA PRO A 473 31.52 -7.85 -2.25
C PRO A 473 30.86 -6.47 -2.42
N ASP A 474 30.11 -6.27 -3.50
CA ASP A 474 29.37 -5.04 -3.77
C ASP A 474 28.22 -4.83 -2.76
N CYS A 475 27.52 -5.91 -2.41
CA CYS A 475 26.53 -5.92 -1.34
C CYS A 475 27.17 -5.63 0.02
N GLU A 476 28.25 -6.34 0.35
CA GLU A 476 28.96 -6.22 1.63
C GLU A 476 29.43 -4.78 1.87
N LYS A 477 30.00 -4.13 0.84
CA LYS A 477 30.43 -2.73 0.91
C LYS A 477 29.30 -1.79 1.34
N ILE A 478 28.11 -1.96 0.77
CA ILE A 478 26.94 -1.13 1.08
C ILE A 478 26.44 -1.40 2.50
N VAL A 479 26.34 -2.68 2.89
CA VAL A 479 25.87 -3.07 4.23
C VAL A 479 26.83 -2.58 5.31
N ARG A 480 28.15 -2.69 5.10
CA ARG A 480 29.17 -2.15 6.01
C ARG A 480 29.08 -0.64 6.15
N ARG A 481 29.02 0.07 5.02
CA ARG A 481 28.85 1.54 5.03
C ARG A 481 27.59 1.95 5.80
N PHE A 482 26.50 1.20 5.67
CA PHE A 482 25.29 1.42 6.47
C PHE A 482 25.54 1.21 7.96
N VAL A 483 26.14 0.08 8.36
CA VAL A 483 26.42 -0.26 9.76
C VAL A 483 27.40 0.72 10.43
N GLU A 484 28.43 1.14 9.71
CA GLU A 484 29.52 1.97 10.26
C GLU A 484 29.14 3.44 10.36
N VAL A 485 28.25 3.94 9.48
CA VAL A 485 28.02 5.39 9.34
C VAL A 485 26.58 5.79 9.56
N TYR A 486 25.63 5.14 8.89
CA TYR A 486 24.23 5.56 8.93
C TYR A 486 23.47 5.00 10.13
N ARG A 487 23.78 3.75 10.52
CA ARG A 487 23.16 3.11 11.67
C ARG A 487 23.48 3.83 12.99
N PRO A 488 24.71 4.29 13.27
CA PRO A 488 24.99 5.11 14.44
C PRO A 488 24.14 6.38 14.48
N LEU A 489 23.95 7.06 13.35
CA LEU A 489 23.09 8.26 13.28
C LEU A 489 21.61 7.97 13.59
N LEU A 490 21.11 6.77 13.25
CA LEU A 490 19.76 6.34 13.66
C LEU A 490 19.64 6.16 15.18
N VAL A 491 20.74 5.76 15.84
CA VAL A 491 20.80 5.48 17.27
C VAL A 491 21.07 6.74 18.10
N THR A 492 22.01 7.59 17.67
CA THR A 492 22.50 8.72 18.50
C THR A 492 21.99 10.08 18.05
N ALA A 493 21.71 10.26 16.75
CA ALA A 493 21.45 11.55 16.14
C ALA A 493 20.16 11.56 15.29
N HIS A 494 19.11 10.87 15.76
CA HIS A 494 17.87 10.81 14.99
C HIS A 494 17.25 12.23 14.89
N PRO A 495 16.91 12.73 13.69
CA PRO A 495 16.54 14.15 13.48
C PRO A 495 15.34 14.64 14.29
N TYR A 496 14.49 13.74 14.76
CA TYR A 496 13.31 14.05 15.56
C TYR A 496 13.41 13.62 17.03
N GLY A 497 14.62 13.31 17.53
CA GLY A 497 14.84 12.83 18.90
C GLY A 497 14.27 11.43 19.19
N LYS A 498 13.74 10.74 18.15
CA LYS A 498 13.22 9.37 18.24
C LYS A 498 14.31 8.36 17.93
N ASN A 499 15.35 8.38 18.76
CA ASN A 499 16.51 7.52 18.62
C ASN A 499 16.12 6.05 18.59
N ALA A 500 16.73 5.31 17.68
CA ALA A 500 16.64 3.86 17.66
C ALA A 500 17.45 3.28 18.83
N SER A 501 17.02 2.14 19.35
CA SER A 501 17.81 1.40 20.32
C SER A 501 19.01 0.77 19.64
N ASP A 502 20.17 0.78 20.31
CA ASP A 502 21.36 0.08 19.82
C ASP A 502 21.25 -1.45 19.99
N SER A 503 20.37 -2.06 19.22
CA SER A 503 20.04 -3.49 19.26
C SER A 503 21.00 -4.35 18.43
N ASP A 504 20.79 -5.65 18.38
CA ASP A 504 21.53 -6.57 17.49
C ASP A 504 21.02 -6.54 16.05
N PHE A 505 19.84 -5.96 15.83
CA PHE A 505 19.23 -5.85 14.50
C PHE A 505 20.03 -4.90 13.61
N LEU A 506 20.22 -5.33 12.36
CA LEU A 506 20.79 -4.51 11.29
C LEU A 506 19.95 -3.26 11.10
N PHE A 507 18.61 -3.41 11.10
CA PHE A 507 17.66 -2.31 11.03
C PHE A 507 16.99 -2.08 12.39
N PRO A 508 17.56 -1.23 13.26
CA PRO A 508 17.12 -1.10 14.65
C PRO A 508 15.76 -0.40 14.77
N GLY A 509 14.92 -0.88 15.70
CA GLY A 509 13.71 -0.20 16.14
C GLY A 509 13.97 0.74 17.32
N THR A 510 12.92 1.35 17.86
CA THR A 510 13.02 2.17 19.09
C THR A 510 13.17 1.33 20.36
N LEU A 511 12.92 0.03 20.28
CA LEU A 511 13.06 -0.93 21.39
C LEU A 511 14.17 -1.92 21.05
N ALA A 512 14.91 -2.37 22.06
CA ALA A 512 16.09 -3.23 21.89
C ALA A 512 15.73 -4.66 21.41
N ASP A 513 14.56 -5.15 21.82
CA ASP A 513 14.09 -6.52 21.66
C ASP A 513 13.48 -6.83 20.28
N ARG A 514 13.31 -5.82 19.43
CA ARG A 514 12.62 -5.98 18.15
C ARG A 514 13.21 -5.08 17.05
N PRO A 515 13.12 -5.50 15.79
CA PRO A 515 13.57 -4.68 14.68
C PRO A 515 12.64 -3.48 14.48
N VAL A 516 13.04 -2.56 13.59
CA VAL A 516 12.20 -1.44 13.14
C VAL A 516 10.79 -1.89 12.74
N ASP A 517 9.78 -1.06 13.00
CA ASP A 517 8.40 -1.35 12.62
C ASP A 517 8.28 -1.63 11.11
N ALA A 518 7.39 -2.57 10.76
CA ALA A 518 7.22 -3.03 9.38
C ALA A 518 6.76 -1.91 8.43
N SER A 519 5.91 -0.98 8.91
CA SER A 519 5.44 0.15 8.11
C SER A 519 6.56 1.18 7.89
N VAL A 520 7.36 1.45 8.92
CA VAL A 520 8.53 2.34 8.82
C VAL A 520 9.57 1.74 7.87
N PHE A 521 9.86 0.45 7.99
CA PHE A 521 10.78 -0.28 7.13
C PHE A 521 10.39 -0.21 5.65
N ALA A 522 9.12 -0.46 5.35
CA ALA A 522 8.57 -0.36 3.99
C ALA A 522 8.57 1.09 3.48
N HIS A 523 8.33 2.06 4.36
CA HIS A 523 8.36 3.49 4.01
C HIS A 523 9.77 3.97 3.66
N CYS A 524 10.82 3.50 4.35
CA CYS A 524 12.20 3.78 3.96
C CYS A 524 12.51 3.31 2.54
N PHE A 525 12.14 2.05 2.24
CA PHE A 525 12.28 1.49 0.89
C PHE A 525 11.53 2.31 -0.16
N GLU A 526 10.29 2.67 0.15
CA GLU A 526 9.46 3.52 -0.71
C GLU A 526 10.11 4.87 -0.99
N ILE A 527 10.70 5.54 0.01
CA ILE A 527 11.41 6.80 -0.22
C ILE A 527 12.58 6.63 -1.19
N GLY A 528 13.42 5.61 -1.02
CA GLY A 528 14.57 5.41 -1.90
C GLY A 528 14.21 4.92 -3.31
N ILE A 529 13.24 4.03 -3.44
CA ILE A 529 12.67 3.63 -4.75
C ILE A 529 12.16 4.85 -5.52
N ARG A 530 11.44 5.75 -4.83
CA ARG A 530 10.91 6.96 -5.46
C ARG A 530 12.01 7.93 -5.86
N ALA A 531 13.08 8.02 -5.08
CA ALA A 531 14.26 8.82 -5.42
C ALA A 531 14.96 8.29 -6.68
N ALA A 532 15.00 6.96 -6.85
CA ALA A 532 15.47 6.31 -8.07
C ALA A 532 14.49 6.38 -9.26
N GLY A 533 13.38 7.11 -9.14
CA GLY A 533 12.39 7.26 -10.22
C GLY A 533 11.50 6.04 -10.45
N LEU A 534 11.44 5.12 -9.49
CA LEU A 534 10.68 3.88 -9.53
C LEU A 534 9.46 3.95 -8.60
N ASP A 535 8.52 3.02 -8.78
CA ASP A 535 7.44 2.77 -7.81
C ASP A 535 7.16 1.28 -7.72
N MET A 536 7.70 0.68 -6.66
CA MET A 536 7.52 -0.73 -6.37
C MET A 536 7.68 -0.99 -4.89
N THR A 537 7.08 -2.09 -4.45
CA THR A 537 7.24 -2.59 -3.08
C THR A 537 8.43 -3.54 -2.99
N LEU A 538 8.89 -3.83 -1.76
CA LEU A 538 9.87 -4.90 -1.49
C LEU A 538 9.43 -6.23 -2.14
N HIS A 539 8.12 -6.51 -2.14
CA HIS A 539 7.59 -7.73 -2.77
C HIS A 539 7.71 -7.71 -4.29
N MET A 540 7.46 -6.57 -4.94
CA MET A 540 7.67 -6.40 -6.38
C MET A 540 9.15 -6.44 -6.75
N CYS A 541 10.04 -5.89 -5.93
CA CYS A 541 11.49 -5.99 -6.13
C CYS A 541 11.96 -7.45 -6.17
N ARG A 542 11.42 -8.32 -5.31
CA ARG A 542 11.69 -9.77 -5.38
C ARG A 542 11.20 -10.39 -6.70
N HIS A 543 10.04 -9.96 -7.19
CA HIS A 543 9.52 -10.41 -8.49
C HIS A 543 10.38 -9.93 -9.65
N ALA A 544 10.95 -8.72 -9.56
CA ALA A 544 11.84 -8.15 -10.58
C ALA A 544 13.03 -9.08 -10.88
N ILE A 545 13.73 -9.51 -9.84
CA ILE A 545 14.93 -10.35 -9.96
C ILE A 545 14.59 -11.70 -10.59
N ALA A 546 13.56 -12.36 -10.08
CA ALA A 546 13.11 -13.65 -10.59
C ALA A 546 12.71 -13.54 -12.08
N THR A 547 12.03 -12.45 -12.44
CA THR A 547 11.67 -12.16 -13.84
C THR A 547 12.91 -12.01 -14.71
N LEU A 548 13.88 -11.19 -14.30
CA LEU A 548 15.10 -10.95 -15.08
C LEU A 548 15.92 -12.23 -15.27
N ILE A 549 16.12 -13.01 -14.21
CA ILE A 549 16.90 -14.25 -14.27
C ILE A 549 16.24 -15.27 -15.20
N LEU A 550 14.92 -15.50 -15.05
CA LEU A 550 14.21 -16.51 -15.85
C LEU A 550 14.04 -16.06 -17.30
N TYR A 551 13.85 -14.76 -17.53
CA TYR A 551 13.81 -14.24 -18.88
C TYR A 551 15.16 -14.41 -19.58
N GLU A 552 16.28 -14.19 -18.88
CA GLU A 552 17.64 -14.42 -19.41
C GLU A 552 17.95 -15.90 -19.62
N ASN A 553 17.52 -16.78 -18.69
CA ASN A 553 17.67 -18.23 -18.82
C ASN A 553 16.54 -18.98 -18.07
N PRO A 554 15.62 -19.66 -18.78
CA PRO A 554 14.44 -20.29 -18.16
C PRO A 554 14.82 -21.55 -17.36
N ASP A 555 15.94 -22.19 -17.71
CA ASP A 555 16.42 -23.42 -17.06
C ASP A 555 16.92 -23.15 -15.64
N ARG A 556 17.09 -21.88 -15.25
CA ARG A 556 17.49 -21.47 -13.89
C ARG A 556 16.36 -21.45 -12.88
N LEU A 557 15.26 -22.16 -13.15
CA LEU A 557 14.09 -22.24 -12.29
C LEU A 557 14.42 -22.69 -10.86
N VAL A 558 15.25 -23.72 -10.70
CA VAL A 558 15.67 -24.22 -9.38
C VAL A 558 16.51 -23.17 -8.65
N MET A 559 17.45 -22.52 -9.34
CA MET A 559 18.26 -21.45 -8.78
C MET A 559 17.39 -20.29 -8.28
N VAL A 560 16.37 -19.89 -9.05
CA VAL A 560 15.43 -18.83 -8.65
C VAL A 560 14.55 -19.27 -7.48
N ALA A 561 14.16 -20.54 -7.41
CA ALA A 561 13.41 -21.10 -6.29
C ALA A 561 14.22 -21.00 -4.99
N ASP A 562 15.49 -21.37 -5.04
CA ASP A 562 16.43 -21.27 -3.92
C ASP A 562 16.67 -19.81 -3.53
N TRP A 563 16.91 -18.93 -4.50
CA TRP A 563 17.10 -17.49 -4.29
C TRP A 563 15.88 -16.81 -3.63
N LEU A 564 14.68 -17.28 -3.95
CA LEU A 564 13.42 -16.78 -3.38
C LEU A 564 13.05 -17.47 -2.06
N GLY A 565 13.67 -18.60 -1.71
CA GLY A 565 13.31 -19.46 -0.60
C GLY A 565 11.90 -20.08 -0.75
N ILE A 566 11.53 -20.50 -1.96
CA ILE A 566 10.24 -21.13 -2.27
C ILE A 566 10.41 -22.42 -3.06
N ASP A 567 9.32 -23.18 -3.18
CA ASP A 567 9.30 -24.42 -3.95
C ASP A 567 9.38 -24.15 -5.48
N PRO A 568 10.16 -24.93 -6.25
CA PRO A 568 10.26 -24.79 -7.71
C PRO A 568 8.91 -24.84 -8.44
N ALA A 569 7.95 -25.65 -8.01
CA ALA A 569 6.63 -25.70 -8.64
C ALA A 569 5.87 -24.37 -8.46
N THR A 570 6.13 -23.65 -7.36
CA THR A 570 5.58 -22.30 -7.14
C THR A 570 6.21 -21.28 -8.10
N VAL A 571 7.52 -21.37 -8.36
CA VAL A 571 8.20 -20.53 -9.37
C VAL A 571 7.59 -20.79 -10.74
N ARG A 572 7.52 -22.06 -11.18
CA ARG A 572 6.94 -22.44 -12.47
C ARG A 572 5.53 -21.88 -12.66
N LYS A 573 4.69 -22.01 -11.63
CA LYS A 573 3.31 -21.51 -11.65
C LYS A 573 3.22 -19.99 -11.81
N HIS A 574 4.15 -19.24 -11.21
CA HIS A 574 4.11 -17.78 -11.22
C HIS A 574 4.83 -17.15 -12.40
N TYR A 575 5.85 -17.81 -12.96
CA TYR A 575 6.71 -17.24 -14.00
C TYR A 575 6.68 -18.00 -15.33
N GLY A 576 5.94 -19.10 -15.46
CA GLY A 576 5.86 -19.87 -16.71
C GLY A 576 5.32 -19.09 -17.91
N PHE A 577 4.71 -17.93 -17.70
CA PHE A 577 4.33 -17.03 -18.80
C PHE A 577 5.56 -16.43 -19.54
N LEU A 578 6.72 -16.35 -18.88
CA LEU A 578 7.96 -15.85 -19.48
C LEU A 578 8.47 -16.77 -20.58
N ASP A 579 8.30 -18.09 -20.42
CA ASP A 579 8.69 -19.09 -21.43
C ASP A 579 7.92 -18.86 -22.73
N SER A 580 6.61 -18.62 -22.63
CA SER A 580 5.75 -18.33 -23.78
C SER A 580 6.15 -17.03 -24.48
N ARG A 581 6.45 -15.98 -23.70
CA ARG A 581 6.90 -14.68 -24.23
C ARG A 581 8.24 -14.79 -24.96
N ARG A 582 9.23 -15.42 -24.33
CA ARG A 582 10.55 -15.60 -24.93
C ARG A 582 10.50 -16.49 -26.16
N ALA A 583 9.71 -17.56 -26.15
CA ALA A 583 9.50 -18.41 -27.31
C ALA A 583 8.92 -17.62 -28.50
N ALA A 584 7.97 -16.72 -28.24
CA ALA A 584 7.44 -15.83 -29.27
C ALA A 584 8.50 -14.87 -29.83
N GLU A 585 9.32 -14.24 -28.97
CA GLU A 585 10.40 -13.35 -29.39
C GLU A 585 11.49 -14.08 -30.19
N LEU A 586 11.92 -15.26 -29.76
CA LEU A 586 12.86 -16.11 -30.51
C LEU A 586 12.28 -16.55 -31.85
N GLY A 587 11.00 -16.93 -31.89
CA GLY A 587 10.29 -17.24 -33.13
C GLY A 587 10.25 -16.06 -34.11
N GLN A 588 9.99 -14.85 -33.60
CA GLN A 588 10.03 -13.62 -34.40
C GLN A 588 11.44 -13.33 -34.93
N GLN A 589 12.48 -13.46 -34.11
CA GLN A 589 13.88 -13.28 -34.54
C GLN A 589 14.27 -14.29 -35.61
N HIS A 590 13.88 -15.56 -35.43
CA HIS A 590 14.13 -16.61 -36.41
C HIS A 590 13.42 -16.31 -37.74
N MET A 591 12.15 -15.88 -37.69
CA MET A 591 11.41 -15.47 -38.88
C MET A 591 12.04 -14.26 -39.57
N GLN A 592 12.50 -13.26 -38.83
CA GLN A 592 13.22 -12.11 -39.40
C GLN A 592 14.52 -12.53 -40.08
N LYS A 593 15.25 -13.49 -39.49
CA LYS A 593 16.45 -14.08 -40.11
C LYS A 593 16.10 -14.79 -41.43
N LEU A 594 15.07 -15.65 -41.43
CA LEU A 594 14.59 -16.33 -42.63
C LEU A 594 14.15 -15.34 -43.73
N ILE A 595 13.42 -14.27 -43.37
CA ILE A 595 13.01 -13.22 -44.32
C ILE A 595 14.24 -12.52 -44.93
N ARG A 596 15.26 -12.20 -44.12
CA ARG A 596 16.51 -11.58 -44.60
C ARG A 596 17.27 -12.52 -45.54
N GLU A 597 17.34 -13.81 -45.23
CA GLU A 597 17.97 -14.82 -46.07
C GLU A 597 17.23 -15.01 -47.40
N ALA A 598 15.89 -15.08 -47.38
CA ALA A 598 15.07 -15.17 -48.59
C ALA A 598 15.22 -13.95 -49.50
N ARG A 599 15.27 -12.74 -48.92
CA ARG A 599 15.51 -11.49 -49.66
C ARG A 599 16.91 -11.43 -50.27
N ARG A 600 17.93 -12.00 -49.60
CA ARG A 600 19.29 -12.09 -50.15
C ARG A 600 19.40 -13.10 -51.30
N ARG A 601 18.60 -14.17 -51.28
CA ARG A 601 18.58 -15.23 -52.30
C ARG A 601 17.70 -14.95 -53.51
N THR A 602 16.91 -13.89 -53.47
CA THR A 602 16.13 -13.43 -54.62
C THR A 602 16.85 -12.23 -55.22
N PRO A 603 17.69 -12.39 -56.27
CA PRO A 603 18.20 -11.25 -56.99
C PRO A 603 16.98 -10.52 -57.54
N VAL A 604 16.88 -9.22 -57.27
CA VAL A 604 15.96 -8.36 -58.00
C VAL A 604 16.34 -8.50 -59.47
N ARG A 605 15.58 -9.30 -60.23
CA ARG A 605 15.57 -9.21 -61.69
C ARG A 605 15.02 -7.82 -61.99
N SER A 606 15.90 -6.84 -62.10
CA SER A 606 15.61 -5.57 -62.73
C SER A 606 15.15 -5.88 -64.15
N ARG A 607 13.84 -5.82 -64.37
CA ARG A 607 13.26 -5.79 -65.71
C ARG A 607 13.56 -4.42 -66.32
N SER A 608 14.45 -4.43 -67.31
CA SER A 608 14.39 -3.54 -68.47
C SER A 608 13.12 -3.78 -69.26
#